data_AF-A0A935FB15-F1
#
_entry.id   AF-A0A935FB15-F1
#
_cell.length_a   1.000
_cell.length_b   1.000
_cell.length_c   1.000
_cell.angle_alpha   90.00
_cell.angle_beta   90.00
_cell.angle_gamma   90.00
#
_symmetry.space_group_name_H-M   'P 1'
#
loop_
_entity.id
_entity.type
_entity.pdbx_description
1 polymer ?
#
loop_
_entity_poly.entity_id
_entity_poly.type
_entity_poly.pdbx_seq_one_letter_code
_entity_poly.pdbx_strand_id
1 'polypeptide(L)'
;MRRIFLFICLLISFFAEAQKKRVPGRMINDPERLKALSILDSLGTITPSTFWPNIKPADFLQNLRRNLEQPYQMNTGRNTSFCAFGAVSFTCLKNEPVRYVQCMIDLYRKGEGFYRNIRLAPPEAVRLAAGKMIFQGDLDICPADQAWYLSLAHRFKGYLNFFNRNYQPGDENNMWAATNLAKFNRMLRKLCKYQLKSKGSDLIRPSVPKLPEFLQEKLAQGEVYLYLNNSVFRKKNHNRLQKWIPTHYVVLMEIYPGQNGNWVVKYWDGGYKTLKEVSVRSLKQITYGITWVSYNTTSDE
;
A
#
# COMPACT_ATOMS: atom_id res chain seq x y z
N MET A 1 15.26 49.20 -36.46
CA MET A 1 14.33 48.82 -35.36
C MET A 1 13.55 47.54 -35.72
N ARG A 2 14.23 46.41 -35.96
CA ARG A 2 13.65 45.07 -36.24
C ARG A 2 14.81 44.09 -36.47
N ARG A 3 15.46 43.58 -35.40
CA ARG A 3 16.45 42.46 -35.46
C ARG A 3 17.02 41.99 -34.11
N ILE A 4 16.52 42.43 -32.95
CA ILE A 4 17.07 42.07 -31.62
C ILE A 4 15.97 41.52 -30.70
N PHE A 5 15.15 40.58 -31.18
CA PHE A 5 14.11 39.95 -30.33
C PHE A 5 13.97 38.44 -30.52
N LEU A 6 14.86 37.80 -31.30
CA LEU A 6 14.77 36.37 -31.61
C LEU A 6 15.86 35.50 -30.97
N PHE A 7 16.66 36.05 -30.04
CA PHE A 7 17.81 35.33 -29.47
C PHE A 7 17.71 35.05 -27.95
N ILE A 8 16.64 35.49 -27.27
CA ILE A 8 16.47 35.28 -25.82
C ILE A 8 15.49 34.13 -25.50
N CYS A 9 14.79 33.56 -26.49
CA CYS A 9 13.91 32.41 -26.30
C CYS A 9 14.58 31.03 -26.52
N LEU A 10 15.89 31.00 -26.82
CA LEU A 10 16.62 29.77 -27.17
C LEU A 10 17.63 29.30 -26.10
N LEU A 11 17.64 29.93 -24.92
CA LEU A 11 18.57 29.59 -23.83
C LEU A 11 17.90 29.16 -22.51
N ILE A 12 16.60 28.85 -22.52
CA ILE A 12 15.88 28.33 -21.32
C ILE A 12 15.49 26.84 -21.49
N SER A 13 15.86 26.21 -22.60
CA SER A 13 15.69 24.77 -22.77
C SER A 13 17.02 24.06 -22.50
N PHE A 14 16.96 23.00 -21.68
CA PHE A 14 18.03 22.02 -21.42
C PHE A 14 18.89 22.19 -20.15
N PHE A 15 18.24 22.48 -19.02
CA PHE A 15 18.51 21.71 -17.79
C PHE A 15 17.22 21.02 -17.31
N ALA A 16 16.51 20.36 -18.23
CA ALA A 16 15.68 19.24 -17.83
C ALA A 16 16.64 18.06 -17.66
N GLU A 17 17.26 17.99 -16.48
CA GLU A 17 18.01 16.81 -16.08
C GLU A 17 17.04 15.63 -16.17
N ALA A 18 17.23 14.82 -17.22
CA ALA A 18 16.44 13.62 -17.44
C ALA A 18 16.68 12.71 -16.24
N GLN A 19 15.80 12.79 -15.23
CA GLN A 19 15.78 11.85 -14.14
C GLN A 19 15.65 10.46 -14.77
N LYS A 20 16.76 9.70 -14.74
CA LYS A 20 16.79 8.30 -15.21
C LYS A 20 15.59 7.59 -14.59
N LYS A 21 14.66 7.17 -15.47
CA LYS A 21 13.42 6.50 -15.08
C LYS A 21 13.79 5.29 -14.23
N ARG A 22 13.41 5.39 -12.95
CA ARG A 22 13.79 4.42 -11.94
C ARG A 22 12.92 3.20 -12.07
N VAL A 23 13.50 2.08 -12.49
CA VAL A 23 12.90 0.76 -12.28
C VAL A 23 13.16 0.40 -10.81
N PRO A 24 12.14 0.32 -9.94
CA PRO A 24 12.35 0.05 -8.53
C PRO A 24 12.71 -1.43 -8.36
N GLY A 25 14.02 -1.70 -8.42
CA GLY A 25 14.55 -3.05 -8.56
C GLY A 25 15.92 -3.25 -7.94
N ARG A 26 16.15 -2.73 -6.72
CA ARG A 26 17.03 -3.34 -5.70
C ARG A 26 16.93 -2.54 -4.41
N MET A 27 16.43 -3.20 -3.38
CA MET A 27 16.07 -2.57 -2.12
C MET A 27 17.28 -2.19 -1.26
N ILE A 28 18.39 -2.90 -1.37
CA ILE A 28 19.45 -2.81 -0.36
C ILE A 28 20.33 -1.56 -0.52
N ASN A 29 20.46 -1.02 -1.75
CA ASN A 29 21.33 0.14 -2.05
C ASN A 29 20.58 1.27 -2.78
N ASP A 30 19.30 1.45 -2.46
CA ASP A 30 18.51 2.54 -3.01
C ASP A 30 18.91 3.89 -2.41
N PRO A 31 19.41 4.87 -3.19
CA PRO A 31 19.78 6.19 -2.67
C PRO A 31 18.66 6.92 -1.92
N GLU A 32 17.41 6.82 -2.38
CA GLU A 32 16.27 7.47 -1.72
C GLU A 32 15.94 6.81 -0.39
N ARG A 33 16.17 5.50 -0.28
CA ARG A 33 16.01 4.79 0.98
C ARG A 33 17.12 5.12 1.96
N LEU A 34 18.36 5.19 1.51
CA LEU A 34 19.49 5.63 2.34
C LEU A 34 19.26 7.06 2.84
N LYS A 35 18.73 7.93 1.99
CA LYS A 35 18.29 9.28 2.38
C LYS A 35 17.17 9.25 3.43
N ALA A 36 16.17 8.38 3.26
CA ALA A 36 15.10 8.20 4.23
C ALA A 36 15.60 7.67 5.58
N LEU A 37 16.56 6.75 5.58
CA LEU A 37 17.25 6.26 6.78
C LEU A 37 18.06 7.36 7.45
N SER A 38 18.81 8.15 6.68
CA SER A 38 19.56 9.30 7.19
C SER A 38 18.67 10.36 7.85
N ILE A 39 17.46 10.58 7.32
CA ILE A 39 16.46 11.42 7.98
C ILE A 39 16.15 10.86 9.38
N LEU A 40 15.89 9.56 9.51
CA LEU A 40 15.64 8.95 10.82
C LEU A 40 16.85 9.04 11.75
N ASP A 41 18.07 8.81 11.25
CA ASP A 41 19.31 8.95 12.02
C ASP A 41 19.47 10.37 12.58
N SER A 42 19.16 11.39 11.76
CA SER A 42 19.29 12.80 12.13
C SER A 42 18.31 13.25 13.22
N LEU A 43 17.21 12.51 13.44
CA LEU A 43 16.25 12.84 14.49
C LEU A 43 16.78 12.55 15.88
N GLY A 44 17.75 11.63 16.02
CA GLY A 44 18.19 11.13 17.32
C GLY A 44 17.01 10.59 18.14
N THR A 45 16.83 11.12 19.34
CA THR A 45 15.65 10.86 20.17
C THR A 45 14.55 11.90 19.88
N ILE A 46 13.29 11.45 19.81
CA ILE A 46 12.14 12.34 19.68
C ILE A 46 11.33 12.36 20.97
N THR A 47 10.66 13.48 21.24
CA THR A 47 9.79 13.63 22.41
C THR A 47 8.51 12.80 22.25
N PRO A 48 7.90 12.33 23.35
CA PRO A 48 6.58 11.71 23.32
C PRO A 48 5.55 12.64 22.66
N SER A 49 4.80 12.09 21.71
CA SER A 49 3.75 12.83 21.03
C SER A 49 2.51 13.02 21.92
N THR A 50 2.06 14.26 22.06
CA THR A 50 0.75 14.57 22.66
C THR A 50 -0.41 14.13 21.77
N PHE A 51 -0.16 13.97 20.48
CA PHE A 51 -1.17 13.54 19.51
C PHE A 51 -1.30 12.02 19.44
N TRP A 52 -0.25 11.27 19.76
CA TRP A 52 -0.23 9.80 19.76
C TRP A 52 0.23 9.27 21.12
N PRO A 53 -0.58 9.46 22.17
CA PRO A 53 -0.13 9.27 23.56
C PRO A 53 0.25 7.83 23.91
N ASN A 54 -0.19 6.85 23.13
CA ASN A 54 0.13 5.43 23.37
C ASN A 54 1.27 4.90 22.50
N ILE A 55 1.89 5.76 21.69
CA ILE A 55 3.03 5.38 20.84
C ILE A 55 4.32 5.88 21.48
N LYS A 56 5.13 4.94 21.97
CA LYS A 56 6.46 5.25 22.49
C LYS A 56 7.38 5.75 21.36
N PRO A 57 8.16 6.83 21.58
CA PRO A 57 9.11 7.36 20.60
C PRO A 57 10.06 6.31 20.00
N ALA A 58 10.65 5.46 20.85
CA ALA A 58 11.61 4.45 20.42
C ALA A 58 10.96 3.41 19.49
N ASP A 59 9.82 2.86 19.89
CA ASP A 59 9.07 1.87 19.11
C ASP A 59 8.63 2.45 17.76
N PHE A 60 8.23 3.73 17.73
CA PHE A 60 7.87 4.43 16.49
C PHE A 60 9.04 4.51 15.52
N LEU A 61 10.19 5.01 15.97
CA LEU A 61 11.39 5.14 15.14
C LEU A 61 11.92 3.78 14.69
N GLN A 62 11.91 2.79 15.58
CA GLN A 62 12.33 1.42 15.26
C GLN A 62 11.42 0.80 14.20
N ASN A 63 10.10 0.96 14.32
CA ASN A 63 9.15 0.48 13.33
C ASN A 63 9.39 1.14 11.96
N LEU A 64 9.58 2.46 11.90
CA LEU A 64 9.86 3.16 10.63
C LEU A 64 11.17 2.67 10.00
N ARG A 65 12.23 2.49 10.79
CA ARG A 65 13.51 1.96 10.30
C ARG A 65 13.33 0.56 9.71
N ARG A 66 12.68 -0.35 10.46
CA ARG A 66 12.39 -1.70 9.99
C ARG A 66 11.61 -1.68 8.68
N ASN A 67 10.62 -0.80 8.54
CA ASN A 67 9.85 -0.69 7.30
C ASN A 67 10.70 -0.26 6.10
N LEU A 68 11.71 0.60 6.28
CA LEU A 68 12.63 1.00 5.22
C LEU A 68 13.62 -0.10 4.85
N GLU A 69 14.17 -0.77 5.84
CA GLU A 69 15.15 -1.85 5.65
C GLU A 69 14.48 -3.11 5.07
N GLN A 70 13.31 -3.45 5.58
CA GLN A 70 12.58 -4.68 5.29
C GLN A 70 11.09 -4.43 4.96
N PRO A 71 10.75 -3.68 3.88
CA PRO A 71 9.36 -3.39 3.49
C PRO A 71 8.44 -4.62 3.38
N TYR A 72 8.98 -5.79 3.01
CA TYR A 72 8.20 -7.04 2.92
C TYR A 72 7.71 -7.54 4.29
N GLN A 73 8.27 -7.06 5.39
CA GLN A 73 7.87 -7.45 6.75
C GLN A 73 6.84 -6.51 7.37
N MET A 74 6.35 -5.50 6.63
CA MET A 74 5.20 -4.73 7.10
C MET A 74 4.04 -5.67 7.40
N ASN A 75 3.67 -5.80 8.67
CA ASN A 75 2.59 -6.69 9.06
C ASN A 75 1.28 -5.89 9.07
N THR A 76 0.20 -6.49 8.56
CA THR A 76 -1.13 -5.84 8.55
C THR A 76 -2.00 -6.29 9.72
N GLY A 77 -1.51 -7.23 10.52
CA GLY A 77 -2.21 -7.82 11.65
C GLY A 77 -3.02 -9.06 11.28
N ARG A 78 -3.27 -9.92 12.28
CA ARG A 78 -4.12 -11.11 12.18
C ARG A 78 -5.57 -10.70 12.36
N ASN A 79 -6.41 -10.99 11.37
CA ASN A 79 -7.86 -10.73 11.38
C ASN A 79 -8.29 -9.26 11.24
N THR A 80 -7.35 -8.35 11.00
CA THR A 80 -7.67 -7.00 10.55
C THR A 80 -8.14 -7.00 9.09
N SER A 81 -8.75 -5.89 8.69
CA SER A 81 -9.05 -5.55 7.31
C SER A 81 -7.96 -4.64 6.68
N PHE A 82 -6.73 -4.67 7.20
CA PHE A 82 -5.67 -3.75 6.78
C PHE A 82 -4.80 -4.20 5.59
N CYS A 83 -5.04 -5.39 5.02
CA CYS A 83 -4.28 -5.93 3.87
C CYS A 83 -4.15 -4.92 2.71
N ALA A 84 -5.24 -4.21 2.38
CA ALA A 84 -5.28 -3.19 1.35
C ALA A 84 -4.34 -2.01 1.65
N PHE A 85 -4.35 -1.51 2.89
CA PHE A 85 -3.47 -0.42 3.31
C PHE A 85 -2.02 -0.87 3.31
N GLY A 86 -1.72 -2.07 3.80
CA GLY A 86 -0.39 -2.65 3.73
C GLY A 86 0.15 -2.76 2.29
N ALA A 87 -0.66 -3.25 1.35
CA ALA A 87 -0.27 -3.36 -0.06
C ALA A 87 0.03 -1.99 -0.71
N VAL A 88 -0.78 -0.97 -0.41
CA VAL A 88 -0.50 0.41 -0.85
C VAL A 88 0.77 0.96 -0.17
N SER A 89 0.97 0.66 1.11
CA SER A 89 2.12 1.13 1.89
C SER A 89 3.42 0.54 1.39
N PHE A 90 3.42 -0.75 1.04
CA PHE A 90 4.54 -1.41 0.38
C PHE A 90 4.97 -0.64 -0.88
N THR A 91 3.99 -0.18 -1.65
CA THR A 91 4.22 0.62 -2.87
C THR A 91 4.77 2.01 -2.55
N CYS A 92 4.25 2.66 -1.51
CA CYS A 92 4.71 3.97 -1.04
C CYS A 92 6.18 3.91 -0.57
N LEU A 93 6.53 2.89 0.22
CA LEU A 93 7.89 2.66 0.71
C LEU A 93 8.87 2.32 -0.40
N LYS A 94 8.45 1.46 -1.34
CA LYS A 94 9.32 1.03 -2.44
C LYS A 94 9.62 2.17 -3.42
N ASN A 95 8.65 3.06 -3.66
CA ASN A 95 8.75 4.09 -4.70
C ASN A 95 9.11 5.48 -4.17
N GLU A 96 8.66 5.85 -2.96
CA GLU A 96 8.89 7.18 -2.36
C GLU A 96 9.17 7.08 -0.84
N PRO A 97 10.26 6.40 -0.44
CA PRO A 97 10.57 6.16 0.98
C PRO A 97 10.76 7.46 1.78
N VAL A 98 11.40 8.48 1.21
CA VAL A 98 11.60 9.80 1.86
C VAL A 98 10.27 10.44 2.21
N ARG A 99 9.33 10.46 1.25
CA ARG A 99 8.00 11.06 1.44
C ARG A 99 7.20 10.32 2.50
N TYR A 100 7.28 8.99 2.50
CA TYR A 100 6.66 8.17 3.54
C TYR A 100 7.19 8.55 4.92
N VAL A 101 8.51 8.60 5.10
CA VAL A 101 9.13 8.96 6.38
C VAL A 101 8.74 10.37 6.82
N GLN A 102 8.80 11.35 5.93
CA GLN A 102 8.41 12.73 6.24
C GLN A 102 6.94 12.82 6.68
N CYS A 103 6.03 12.19 5.94
CA CYS A 103 4.62 12.16 6.29
C CYS A 103 4.38 11.47 7.65
N MET A 104 5.11 10.39 7.96
CA MET A 104 4.99 9.69 9.24
C MET A 104 5.52 10.52 10.40
N ILE A 105 6.65 11.21 10.23
CA ILE A 105 7.19 12.12 11.24
C ILE A 105 6.22 13.27 11.49
N ASP A 106 5.65 13.86 10.43
CA ASP A 106 4.64 14.91 10.56
C ASP A 106 3.40 14.40 11.29
N LEU A 107 2.86 13.24 10.89
CA LEU A 107 1.74 12.60 11.59
C LEU A 107 2.06 12.45 13.09
N TYR A 108 3.23 11.93 13.44
CA TYR A 108 3.63 11.74 14.83
C TYR A 108 3.74 13.07 15.59
N ARG A 109 4.43 14.06 15.03
CA ARG A 109 4.74 15.32 15.72
C ARG A 109 3.59 16.32 15.75
N LYS A 110 2.72 16.31 14.75
CA LYS A 110 1.68 17.33 14.52
C LYS A 110 0.26 16.76 14.61
N GLY A 111 0.11 15.44 14.70
CA GLY A 111 -1.20 14.77 14.62
C GLY A 111 -1.76 14.71 13.19
N GLU A 112 -1.05 15.30 12.22
CA GLU A 112 -1.42 15.31 10.81
C GLU A 112 -0.18 15.33 9.90
N GLY A 113 -0.34 14.86 8.68
CA GLY A 113 0.74 14.87 7.69
C GLY A 113 0.20 14.92 6.27
N PHE A 114 1.09 15.28 5.33
CA PHE A 114 0.78 15.32 3.91
C PHE A 114 1.55 14.25 3.16
N TYR A 115 0.81 13.35 2.51
CA TYR A 115 1.37 12.46 1.51
C TYR A 115 0.94 12.98 0.14
N ARG A 116 1.84 13.70 -0.53
CA ARG A 116 1.53 14.45 -1.77
C ARG A 116 0.46 15.51 -1.49
N ASN A 117 -0.63 15.52 -2.27
CA ASN A 117 -1.79 16.39 -2.06
C ASN A 117 -2.84 15.78 -1.13
N ILE A 118 -2.54 14.68 -0.43
CA ILE A 118 -3.44 14.07 0.55
C ILE A 118 -3.03 14.47 1.95
N ARG A 119 -3.88 15.27 2.60
CA ARG A 119 -3.84 15.48 4.05
C ARG A 119 -4.38 14.24 4.77
N LEU A 120 -3.62 13.76 5.75
CA LEU A 120 -4.00 12.76 6.73
C LEU A 120 -4.10 13.46 8.09
N ALA A 121 -5.31 13.60 8.60
CA ALA A 121 -5.59 14.24 9.89
C ALA A 121 -6.60 13.37 10.66
N PRO A 122 -6.16 12.25 11.25
CA PRO A 122 -7.07 11.35 11.97
C PRO A 122 -7.68 12.03 13.21
N PRO A 123 -8.96 11.78 13.52
CA PRO A 123 -9.60 12.31 14.71
C PRO A 123 -8.99 11.68 15.97
N GLU A 124 -9.27 12.28 17.12
CA GLU A 124 -8.77 11.81 18.42
C GLU A 124 -9.05 10.32 18.66
N ALA A 125 -10.25 9.83 18.38
CA ALA A 125 -10.60 8.41 18.56
C ALA A 125 -9.63 7.46 17.81
N VAL A 126 -9.20 7.85 16.61
CA VAL A 126 -8.25 7.09 15.80
C VAL A 126 -6.84 7.19 16.39
N ARG A 127 -6.45 8.39 16.84
CA ARG A 127 -5.14 8.63 17.44
C ARG A 127 -4.94 7.91 18.79
N LEU A 128 -6.01 7.83 19.58
CA LEU A 128 -6.04 7.10 20.84
C LEU A 128 -6.00 5.57 20.66
N ALA A 129 -6.32 5.06 19.47
CA ALA A 129 -6.32 3.63 19.20
C ALA A 129 -4.94 3.09 18.83
N ALA A 130 -4.13 3.85 18.09
CA ALA A 130 -2.80 3.41 17.71
C ALA A 130 -1.90 3.27 18.95
N GLY A 131 -1.11 2.20 18.98
CA GLY A 131 -0.30 1.77 20.13
C GLY A 131 -1.08 0.93 21.16
N LYS A 132 -2.40 0.77 21.01
CA LYS A 132 -3.25 -0.05 21.91
C LYS A 132 -3.83 -1.29 21.24
N MET A 133 -3.62 -1.47 19.94
CA MET A 133 -4.12 -2.66 19.25
C MET A 133 -3.38 -3.88 19.80
N ILE A 134 -4.14 -4.87 20.25
CA ILE A 134 -3.66 -6.14 20.80
C ILE A 134 -4.36 -7.30 20.10
N PHE A 135 -3.72 -8.47 20.13
CA PHE A 135 -4.19 -9.71 19.49
C PHE A 135 -4.19 -9.66 17.95
N GLN A 136 -3.42 -8.75 17.38
CA GLN A 136 -3.22 -8.60 15.95
C GLN A 136 -1.90 -9.25 15.49
N GLY A 137 -1.19 -10.00 16.33
CA GLY A 137 0.08 -10.62 15.94
C GLY A 137 1.19 -9.57 15.86
N ASP A 138 2.07 -9.62 14.85
CA ASP A 138 3.22 -8.70 14.84
C ASP A 138 2.81 -7.23 14.77
N LEU A 139 1.61 -6.91 14.26
CA LEU A 139 1.10 -5.53 14.27
C LEU A 139 0.99 -4.95 15.68
N ASP A 140 0.83 -5.78 16.72
CA ASP A 140 0.74 -5.35 18.13
C ASP A 140 1.97 -4.54 18.56
N ILE A 141 3.14 -4.87 18.01
CA ILE A 141 4.43 -4.20 18.28
C ILE A 141 4.85 -3.24 17.17
N CYS A 142 3.93 -2.86 16.28
CA CYS A 142 4.20 -1.98 15.14
C CYS A 142 3.35 -0.69 15.21
N PRO A 143 3.59 0.20 16.19
CA PRO A 143 2.71 1.34 16.43
C PRO A 143 2.74 2.38 15.30
N ALA A 144 3.84 2.51 14.55
CA ALA A 144 3.88 3.39 13.37
C ALA A 144 2.98 2.85 12.25
N ASP A 145 2.97 1.52 12.03
CA ASP A 145 2.08 0.87 11.08
C ASP A 145 0.61 1.02 11.48
N GLN A 146 0.31 0.87 12.78
CA GLN A 146 -1.03 1.12 13.31
C GLN A 146 -1.48 2.56 13.00
N ALA A 147 -0.67 3.57 13.36
CA ALA A 147 -0.98 4.97 13.10
C ALA A 147 -1.22 5.25 11.61
N TRP A 148 -0.38 4.66 10.74
CA TRP A 148 -0.48 4.81 9.30
C TRP A 148 -1.77 4.19 8.73
N TYR A 149 -2.03 2.92 9.02
CA TYR A 149 -3.20 2.21 8.50
C TYR A 149 -4.51 2.82 9.00
N LEU A 150 -4.57 3.16 10.29
CA LEU A 150 -5.71 3.83 10.89
C LEU A 150 -5.96 5.21 10.24
N SER A 151 -4.90 5.98 9.97
CA SER A 151 -5.00 7.26 9.26
C SER A 151 -5.52 7.09 7.83
N LEU A 152 -5.03 6.09 7.10
CA LEU A 152 -5.51 5.77 5.75
C LEU A 152 -6.97 5.29 5.76
N ALA A 153 -7.33 4.40 6.68
CA ALA A 153 -8.69 3.89 6.83
C ALA A 153 -9.68 4.99 7.20
N HIS A 154 -9.26 5.96 8.02
CA HIS A 154 -10.05 7.15 8.29
C HIS A 154 -10.19 8.04 7.04
N ARG A 155 -9.08 8.34 6.36
CA ARG A 155 -9.08 9.27 5.21
C ARG A 155 -9.87 8.76 4.01
N PHE A 156 -9.75 7.46 3.70
CA PHE A 156 -10.32 6.86 2.50
C PHE A 156 -11.56 6.04 2.84
N LYS A 157 -12.74 6.54 2.43
CA LYS A 157 -14.02 5.84 2.62
C LYS A 157 -14.58 5.30 1.30
N GLY A 158 -15.18 4.12 1.32
CA GLY A 158 -15.91 3.51 0.21
C GLY A 158 -17.35 3.18 0.62
N TYR A 159 -18.11 2.54 -0.26
CA TYR A 159 -19.50 2.15 0.06
C TYR A 159 -19.59 1.17 1.24
N LEU A 160 -18.56 0.36 1.48
CA LEU A 160 -18.48 -0.52 2.66
C LEU A 160 -18.46 0.27 3.98
N ASN A 161 -18.08 1.53 3.94
CA ASN A 161 -18.03 2.42 5.10
C ASN A 161 -19.32 3.23 5.31
N PHE A 162 -20.38 2.97 4.52
CA PHE A 162 -21.56 3.84 4.51
C PHE A 162 -22.25 3.90 5.88
N PHE A 163 -22.45 2.75 6.52
CA PHE A 163 -23.08 2.61 7.83
C PHE A 163 -22.12 2.81 9.01
N ASN A 164 -20.81 2.71 8.77
CA ASN A 164 -19.79 2.98 9.78
C ASN A 164 -18.70 3.91 9.24
N ARG A 165 -18.90 5.22 9.47
CA ARG A 165 -18.00 6.29 9.01
C ARG A 165 -16.97 6.70 10.05
N ASN A 166 -17.32 6.58 11.33
CA ASN A 166 -16.52 7.05 12.46
C ASN A 166 -15.86 5.87 13.16
N TYR A 167 -14.62 6.02 13.59
CA TYR A 167 -13.91 4.93 14.22
C TYR A 167 -14.47 4.60 15.61
N GLN A 168 -14.62 3.31 15.89
CA GLN A 168 -14.84 2.74 17.21
C GLN A 168 -13.80 1.64 17.48
N PRO A 169 -13.41 1.39 18.75
CA PRO A 169 -12.50 0.28 19.07
C PRO A 169 -12.98 -1.05 18.48
N GLY A 170 -12.11 -1.77 17.77
CA GLY A 170 -12.45 -3.02 17.07
C GLY A 170 -12.74 -2.85 15.57
N ASP A 171 -12.90 -1.62 15.09
CA ASP A 171 -13.22 -1.33 13.69
C ASP A 171 -12.13 -1.72 12.68
N GLU A 172 -10.90 -1.92 13.16
CA GLU A 172 -9.82 -2.52 12.38
C GLU A 172 -10.18 -3.89 11.80
N ASN A 173 -11.10 -4.62 12.43
CA ASN A 173 -11.52 -5.97 12.04
C ASN A 173 -12.81 -5.98 11.21
N ASN A 174 -13.42 -4.80 11.02
CA ASN A 174 -14.76 -4.66 10.47
C ASN A 174 -14.78 -3.87 9.15
N MET A 175 -16.00 -3.62 8.66
CA MET A 175 -16.23 -2.90 7.40
C MET A 175 -15.67 -1.47 7.38
N TRP A 176 -15.42 -0.85 8.55
CA TRP A 176 -14.75 0.45 8.65
C TRP A 176 -13.33 0.42 8.06
N ALA A 177 -12.55 -0.62 8.36
CA ALA A 177 -11.24 -0.83 7.78
C ALA A 177 -11.28 -1.55 6.42
N ALA A 178 -12.38 -2.24 6.08
CA ALA A 178 -12.51 -2.93 4.81
C ALA A 178 -12.35 -2.01 3.58
N THR A 179 -11.87 -2.62 2.50
CA THR A 179 -11.55 -1.92 1.26
C THR A 179 -12.13 -2.64 0.06
N ASN A 180 -13.03 -1.97 -0.66
CA ASN A 180 -13.51 -2.40 -1.97
C ASN A 180 -12.51 -2.02 -3.08
N LEU A 181 -12.69 -2.58 -4.28
CA LEU A 181 -11.74 -2.37 -5.39
C LEU A 181 -11.60 -0.90 -5.77
N ALA A 182 -12.72 -0.16 -5.79
CA ALA A 182 -12.73 1.27 -6.12
C ALA A 182 -11.95 2.12 -5.08
N LYS A 183 -12.10 1.83 -3.79
CA LYS A 183 -11.37 2.48 -2.69
C LYS A 183 -9.89 2.18 -2.78
N PHE A 184 -9.51 0.93 -3.03
CA PHE A 184 -8.11 0.55 -3.25
C PHE A 184 -7.48 1.31 -4.42
N ASN A 185 -8.13 1.31 -5.59
CA ASN A 185 -7.63 2.01 -6.77
C ASN A 185 -7.57 3.53 -6.58
N ARG A 186 -8.46 4.11 -5.77
CA ARG A 186 -8.40 5.53 -5.41
C ARG A 186 -7.23 5.81 -4.47
N MET A 187 -6.95 4.94 -3.49
CA MET A 187 -5.77 5.06 -2.64
C MET A 187 -4.49 5.02 -3.47
N LEU A 188 -4.32 4.00 -4.32
CA LEU A 188 -3.16 3.90 -5.20
C LEU A 188 -3.00 5.12 -6.12
N ARG A 189 -4.07 5.60 -6.77
CA ARG A 189 -3.97 6.80 -7.63
C ARG A 189 -3.57 8.07 -6.89
N LYS A 190 -3.96 8.20 -5.62
CA LYS A 190 -3.66 9.40 -4.82
C LYS A 190 -2.29 9.33 -4.14
N LEU A 191 -1.85 8.14 -3.78
CA LEU A 191 -0.61 7.91 -3.06
C LEU A 191 0.56 7.56 -3.99
N CYS A 192 0.28 6.99 -5.16
CA CYS A 192 1.30 6.60 -6.14
C CYS A 192 1.20 7.49 -7.40
N LYS A 193 2.36 7.73 -8.04
CA LYS A 193 2.50 8.65 -9.19
C LYS A 193 2.07 8.06 -10.53
N TYR A 194 1.86 6.75 -10.59
CA TYR A 194 1.88 5.99 -11.83
C TYR A 194 0.49 5.78 -12.44
N GLN A 195 0.46 5.48 -13.74
CA GLN A 195 -0.77 5.10 -14.42
C GLN A 195 -1.30 3.79 -13.84
N LEU A 196 -2.52 3.85 -13.32
CA LEU A 196 -3.24 2.71 -12.76
C LEU A 196 -4.29 2.23 -13.74
N LYS A 197 -4.32 0.92 -13.98
CA LYS A 197 -5.40 0.24 -14.69
C LYS A 197 -5.93 -0.89 -13.83
N SER A 198 -7.19 -1.25 -14.02
CA SER A 198 -7.82 -2.35 -13.27
C SER A 198 -8.88 -3.09 -14.08
N LYS A 199 -9.09 -4.37 -13.76
CA LYS A 199 -10.20 -5.19 -14.26
C LYS A 199 -10.93 -5.86 -13.08
N GLY A 200 -12.24 -6.03 -13.21
CA GLY A 200 -13.09 -6.67 -12.21
C GLY A 200 -13.79 -5.66 -11.29
N SER A 201 -14.53 -6.17 -10.31
CA SER A 201 -15.24 -5.42 -9.28
C SER A 201 -15.56 -6.32 -8.08
N ASP A 202 -16.13 -5.72 -7.04
CA ASP A 202 -16.60 -6.42 -5.85
C ASP A 202 -17.66 -7.50 -6.14
N LEU A 203 -18.41 -7.35 -7.24
CA LEU A 203 -19.50 -8.25 -7.62
C LEU A 203 -19.19 -9.07 -8.88
N ILE A 204 -18.33 -8.56 -9.76
CA ILE A 204 -18.08 -9.13 -11.09
C ILE A 204 -16.59 -9.44 -11.22
N ARG A 205 -16.26 -10.73 -11.38
CA ARG A 205 -14.89 -11.18 -11.60
C ARG A 205 -14.35 -10.67 -12.95
N PRO A 206 -13.03 -10.45 -13.08
CA PRO A 206 -12.45 -10.00 -14.33
C PRO A 206 -12.55 -11.08 -15.40
N SER A 207 -13.08 -10.73 -16.58
CA SER A 207 -13.05 -11.61 -17.75
C SER A 207 -11.67 -11.55 -18.42
N VAL A 208 -10.83 -12.53 -18.11
CA VAL A 208 -9.46 -12.67 -18.67
C VAL A 208 -9.25 -14.14 -19.08
N PRO A 209 -9.26 -14.46 -20.40
CA PRO A 209 -9.17 -15.84 -20.88
C PRO A 209 -7.90 -16.57 -20.45
N LYS A 210 -6.73 -15.93 -20.61
CA LYS A 210 -5.41 -16.43 -20.22
C LYS A 210 -4.89 -15.65 -19.01
N LEU A 211 -5.53 -15.88 -17.87
CA LEU A 211 -5.31 -15.09 -16.65
C LEU A 211 -3.85 -15.13 -16.16
N PRO A 212 -3.20 -16.30 -16.02
CA PRO A 212 -1.81 -16.35 -15.57
C PRO A 212 -0.85 -15.59 -16.49
N GLU A 213 -0.99 -15.77 -17.80
CA GLU A 213 -0.17 -15.11 -18.82
C GLU A 213 -0.40 -13.60 -18.81
N PHE A 214 -1.65 -13.16 -18.68
CA PHE A 214 -1.97 -11.75 -18.51
C PHE A 214 -1.31 -11.15 -17.26
N LEU A 215 -1.34 -11.86 -16.13
CA LEU A 215 -0.69 -11.40 -14.89
C LEU A 215 0.83 -11.33 -15.05
N GLN A 216 1.44 -12.34 -15.69
CA GLN A 216 2.87 -12.36 -15.99
C GLN A 216 3.27 -11.16 -16.88
N GLU A 217 2.49 -10.88 -17.92
CA GLU A 217 2.69 -9.72 -18.80
C GLU A 217 2.63 -8.40 -18.02
N LYS A 218 1.68 -8.26 -17.08
CA LYS A 218 1.54 -7.03 -16.28
C LYS A 218 2.64 -6.88 -15.23
N LEU A 219 3.12 -7.97 -14.63
CA LEU A 219 4.28 -7.94 -13.75
C LEU A 219 5.55 -7.49 -14.46
N ALA A 220 5.71 -7.85 -15.73
CA ALA A 220 6.85 -7.38 -16.53
C ALA A 220 6.83 -5.85 -16.76
N GLN A 221 5.66 -5.21 -16.64
CA GLN A 221 5.46 -3.77 -16.86
C GLN A 221 5.47 -2.95 -15.56
N GLY A 222 5.32 -3.60 -14.40
CA GLY A 222 5.35 -2.93 -13.10
C GLY A 222 4.73 -3.76 -11.97
N GLU A 223 3.88 -3.15 -11.17
CA GLU A 223 3.28 -3.79 -9.98
C GLU A 223 1.88 -4.32 -10.26
N VAL A 224 1.56 -5.49 -9.70
CA VAL A 224 0.25 -6.12 -9.83
C VAL A 224 -0.30 -6.44 -8.44
N TYR A 225 -1.56 -6.08 -8.22
CA TYR A 225 -2.31 -6.30 -7.00
C TYR A 225 -3.53 -7.15 -7.33
N LEU A 226 -3.75 -8.19 -6.53
CA LEU A 226 -4.92 -9.05 -6.69
C LEU A 226 -5.90 -8.77 -5.56
N TYR A 227 -7.14 -8.51 -5.94
CA TYR A 227 -8.28 -8.44 -5.03
C TYR A 227 -8.95 -9.80 -5.01
N LEU A 228 -8.89 -10.45 -3.86
CA LEU A 228 -9.16 -11.87 -3.69
C LEU A 228 -10.31 -12.13 -2.73
N ASN A 229 -11.07 -13.18 -3.01
CA ASN A 229 -11.90 -13.81 -1.99
C ASN A 229 -11.06 -14.82 -1.18
N ASN A 230 -10.72 -14.44 0.06
CA ASN A 230 -9.84 -15.20 0.92
C ASN A 230 -10.44 -16.49 1.50
N SER A 231 -11.74 -16.75 1.28
CA SER A 231 -12.41 -17.96 1.78
C SER A 231 -11.81 -19.26 1.24
N VAL A 232 -11.13 -19.21 0.09
CA VAL A 232 -10.41 -20.36 -0.49
C VAL A 232 -9.01 -20.54 0.12
N PHE A 233 -8.42 -19.49 0.69
CA PHE A 233 -7.06 -19.52 1.24
C PHE A 233 -6.98 -19.68 2.76
N ARG A 234 -8.08 -19.46 3.50
CA ARG A 234 -8.14 -19.66 4.96
C ARG A 234 -9.19 -20.71 5.34
N LYS A 235 -8.74 -21.84 5.90
CA LYS A 235 -9.61 -22.78 6.65
C LYS A 235 -9.84 -22.19 8.07
N LYS A 236 -11.02 -21.58 8.34
CA LYS A 236 -11.82 -21.67 9.61
C LYS A 236 -12.94 -20.61 9.72
N ASN A 237 -13.95 -20.99 10.52
CA ASN A 237 -15.30 -20.44 10.84
C ASN A 237 -15.28 -19.03 11.52
N HIS A 238 -16.31 -18.18 11.65
CA HIS A 238 -17.78 -18.27 11.76
C HIS A 238 -18.47 -16.95 11.30
N ASN A 239 -18.68 -16.71 9.99
CA ASN A 239 -19.65 -15.70 9.54
C ASN A 239 -20.08 -15.98 8.09
N ARG A 240 -21.34 -16.39 7.87
CA ARG A 240 -21.87 -16.74 6.54
C ARG A 240 -21.87 -15.54 5.56
N LEU A 241 -22.07 -14.31 6.06
CA LEU A 241 -22.13 -13.09 5.25
C LEU A 241 -20.77 -12.64 4.70
N GLN A 242 -19.68 -12.80 5.47
CA GLN A 242 -18.33 -12.44 5.01
C GLN A 242 -17.76 -13.38 3.94
N LYS A 243 -18.34 -14.58 3.74
CA LYS A 243 -17.81 -15.58 2.80
C LYS A 243 -17.87 -15.16 1.32
N TRP A 244 -18.77 -14.23 0.98
CA TRP A 244 -19.07 -13.90 -0.42
C TRP A 244 -18.43 -12.59 -0.90
N ILE A 245 -18.07 -11.71 0.03
CA ILE A 245 -17.54 -10.40 -0.31
C ILE A 245 -16.01 -10.53 -0.37
N PRO A 246 -15.36 -10.35 -1.54
CA PRO A 246 -13.91 -10.23 -1.57
C PRO A 246 -13.51 -9.06 -0.68
N THR A 247 -12.49 -9.22 0.16
CA THR A 247 -11.99 -8.12 1.02
C THR A 247 -10.48 -8.11 1.11
N HIS A 248 -9.81 -9.07 0.46
CA HIS A 248 -8.38 -9.31 0.64
C HIS A 248 -7.56 -8.78 -0.51
N TYR A 249 -6.39 -8.23 -0.20
CA TYR A 249 -5.43 -7.75 -1.18
C TYR A 249 -4.08 -8.41 -0.96
N VAL A 250 -3.47 -8.80 -2.07
CA VAL A 250 -2.08 -9.28 -2.10
C VAL A 250 -1.32 -8.54 -3.19
N VAL A 251 0.00 -8.38 -2.99
CA VAL A 251 0.90 -7.88 -4.03
C VAL A 251 1.49 -9.09 -4.74
N LEU A 252 1.17 -9.25 -6.02
CA LEU A 252 1.72 -10.34 -6.81
C LEU A 252 3.21 -10.05 -7.08
N MET A 253 4.07 -11.03 -6.80
CA MET A 253 5.51 -10.90 -6.96
C MET A 253 5.99 -11.67 -8.19
N GLU A 254 5.59 -12.93 -8.33
CA GLU A 254 5.97 -13.80 -9.43
C GLU A 254 4.80 -14.71 -9.79
N ILE A 255 4.68 -15.06 -11.07
CA ILE A 255 3.79 -16.12 -11.54
C ILE A 255 4.46 -16.85 -12.70
N TYR A 256 4.49 -18.18 -12.63
CA TYR A 256 5.16 -19.02 -13.63
C TYR A 256 4.52 -20.41 -13.71
N PRO A 257 4.69 -21.14 -14.83
CA PRO A 257 4.16 -22.49 -14.97
C PRO A 257 4.67 -23.42 -13.87
N GLY A 258 3.76 -24.20 -13.28
CA GLY A 258 4.04 -25.27 -12.33
C GLY A 258 3.93 -26.65 -12.98
N GLN A 259 3.66 -27.67 -12.17
CA GLN A 259 3.47 -29.04 -12.65
C GLN A 259 2.01 -29.27 -13.07
N ASN A 260 1.77 -30.24 -13.95
CA ASN A 260 0.42 -30.72 -14.30
C ASN A 260 -0.56 -29.61 -14.77
N GLY A 261 -0.06 -28.60 -15.48
CA GLY A 261 -0.87 -27.48 -15.97
C GLY A 261 -1.31 -26.47 -14.89
N ASN A 262 -0.78 -26.60 -13.67
CA ASN A 262 -0.94 -25.58 -12.64
C ASN A 262 0.05 -24.43 -12.83
N TRP A 263 -0.17 -23.36 -12.06
CA TRP A 263 0.69 -22.19 -12.01
C TRP A 263 1.16 -21.95 -10.59
N VAL A 264 2.45 -21.66 -10.43
CA VAL A 264 3.01 -21.22 -9.16
C VAL A 264 2.83 -19.71 -9.07
N VAL A 265 2.19 -19.27 -8.00
CA VAL A 265 1.90 -17.86 -7.68
C VAL A 265 2.64 -17.51 -6.40
N LYS A 266 3.58 -16.56 -6.50
CA LYS A 266 4.28 -15.98 -5.36
C LYS A 266 3.76 -14.59 -5.11
N TYR A 267 3.33 -14.32 -3.89
CA TYR A 267 2.72 -13.04 -3.53
C TYR A 267 3.09 -12.62 -2.12
N TRP A 268 3.05 -11.32 -1.88
CA TRP A 268 3.13 -10.75 -0.53
C TRP A 268 1.73 -10.58 0.04
N ASP A 269 1.56 -11.02 1.28
CA ASP A 269 0.32 -10.99 2.05
C ASP A 269 0.63 -10.61 3.49
N GLY A 270 0.45 -9.33 3.83
CA GLY A 270 0.42 -8.85 5.21
C GLY A 270 1.66 -9.20 6.05
N GLY A 271 2.86 -9.08 5.49
CA GLY A 271 4.13 -9.38 6.17
C GLY A 271 4.76 -10.72 5.78
N TYR A 272 4.05 -11.54 5.01
CA TYR A 272 4.53 -12.86 4.58
C TYR A 272 4.68 -12.93 3.06
N LYS A 273 5.77 -13.55 2.61
CA LYS A 273 5.90 -14.02 1.23
C LYS A 273 5.30 -15.41 1.16
N THR A 274 4.26 -15.57 0.36
CA THR A 274 3.56 -16.84 0.19
C THR A 274 3.79 -17.37 -1.21
N LEU A 275 4.03 -18.67 -1.31
CA LEU A 275 4.11 -19.41 -2.57
C LEU A 275 2.99 -20.44 -2.59
N LYS A 276 2.20 -20.47 -3.67
CA LYS A 276 1.14 -21.46 -3.88
C LYS A 276 1.11 -21.94 -5.30
N GLU A 277 0.93 -23.25 -5.48
CA GLU A 277 0.58 -23.83 -6.77
C GLU A 277 -0.94 -23.92 -6.89
N VAL A 278 -1.49 -23.37 -7.97
CA VAL A 278 -2.94 -23.26 -8.19
C VAL A 278 -3.30 -23.59 -9.64
N SER A 279 -4.44 -24.25 -9.83
CA SER A 279 -5.01 -24.41 -11.16
C SER A 279 -5.49 -23.07 -11.73
N VAL A 280 -5.52 -22.93 -13.05
CA VAL A 280 -6.08 -21.75 -13.73
C VAL A 280 -7.52 -21.48 -13.31
N ARG A 281 -8.32 -22.55 -13.13
CA ARG A 281 -9.70 -22.46 -12.67
C ARG A 281 -9.78 -21.86 -11.27
N SER A 282 -8.98 -22.36 -10.33
CA SER A 282 -8.94 -21.84 -8.95
C SER A 282 -8.55 -20.38 -8.93
N LEU A 283 -7.50 -20.00 -9.67
CA LEU A 283 -7.04 -18.61 -9.76
C LEU A 283 -8.13 -17.67 -10.31
N LYS A 284 -8.87 -18.10 -11.33
CA LYS A 284 -10.01 -17.35 -11.88
C LYS A 284 -11.18 -17.25 -10.89
N GLN A 285 -11.44 -18.28 -10.10
CA GLN A 285 -12.56 -18.30 -9.14
C GLN A 285 -12.34 -17.37 -7.94
N ILE A 286 -11.09 -17.23 -7.50
CA ILE A 286 -10.75 -16.43 -6.31
C ILE A 286 -10.43 -14.97 -6.63
N THR A 287 -10.09 -14.65 -7.87
CA THR A 287 -9.72 -13.29 -8.29
C THR A 287 -10.98 -12.50 -8.64
N TYR A 288 -11.25 -11.44 -7.88
CA TYR A 288 -12.37 -10.51 -8.12
C TYR A 288 -11.92 -9.20 -8.73
N GLY A 289 -10.67 -8.82 -8.52
CA GLY A 289 -10.08 -7.65 -9.15
C GLY A 289 -8.60 -7.84 -9.43
N ILE A 290 -8.15 -7.24 -10.51
CA ILE A 290 -6.73 -7.14 -10.86
C ILE A 290 -6.47 -5.67 -11.05
N THR A 291 -5.57 -5.11 -10.25
CA THR A 291 -5.09 -3.74 -10.41
C THR A 291 -3.62 -3.82 -10.75
N TRP A 292 -3.18 -3.05 -11.74
CA TRP A 292 -1.76 -2.97 -12.06
C TRP A 292 -1.33 -1.54 -12.32
N VAL A 293 -0.05 -1.32 -12.06
CA VAL A 293 0.64 -0.06 -12.19
C VAL A 293 1.79 -0.24 -13.16
N SER A 294 1.85 0.59 -14.18
CA SER A 294 2.91 0.53 -15.21
C SER A 294 3.93 1.65 -15.00
N TYR A 295 5.21 1.29 -14.90
CA TYR A 295 6.29 2.28 -14.73
C TYR A 295 6.67 3.00 -16.04
N ASN A 296 6.22 2.49 -17.18
CA ASN A 296 6.65 2.96 -18.50
C ASN A 296 5.78 4.07 -19.11
N THR A 297 4.80 4.60 -18.39
CA THR A 297 3.84 5.56 -18.92
C THR A 297 3.79 6.80 -18.04
N THR A 298 4.14 7.94 -18.65
CA THR A 298 3.91 9.29 -18.15
C THR A 298 2.46 9.42 -17.71
N SER A 299 2.24 9.76 -16.44
CA SER A 299 1.06 10.53 -16.07
C SER A 299 1.43 11.97 -16.40
N ASP A 300 0.73 12.55 -17.37
CA ASP A 300 0.83 13.98 -17.65
C ASP A 300 0.55 14.75 -16.36
N GLU A 301 1.40 15.74 -16.10
CA GLU A 301 1.33 16.66 -14.95
C GLU A 301 -0.03 17.38 -14.86
#